data_AF-A0A5J4S4Z0-F1
#
_entry.id   AF-A0A5J4S4Z0-F1
#
_cell.length_a   1.000
_cell.length_b   1.000
_cell.length_c   1.000
_cell.angle_alpha   90.00
_cell.angle_beta   90.00
_cell.angle_gamma   90.00
#
_symmetry.space_group_name_H-M   'P 1'
#
loop_
_entity.id
_entity.type
_entity.pdbx_description
1 polymer ?
#
loop_
_entity_poly.entity_id
_entity_poly.type
_entity_poly.pdbx_seq_one_letter_code
_entity_poly.pdbx_strand_id
1 'polypeptide(L)'
;MAMNLNLLTAISPIDGRYRHKAETLAAYFSEYALIKYRIKVEIEYFIALCELPLPQLKAIENDTFEFLRDMYRNFTEINAQQIKDIENVTNHDVKAVEYFLKEQFERSETLKNYKEFIHFGLTSQDINNTSVPLSIKEALEQVYYPLINELIE
;
A
#
# COMPACT_ATOMS: atom_id res chain seq x y z
N MET A 1 27.03 -14.92 13.48
CA MET A 1 25.90 -15.61 12.84
C MET A 1 24.71 -14.68 12.91
N ALA A 2 24.03 -14.42 11.78
CA ALA A 2 22.76 -13.67 11.82
C ALA A 2 21.69 -14.57 12.45
N MET A 3 20.96 -14.06 13.45
CA MET A 3 19.81 -14.77 14.02
C MET A 3 18.59 -14.54 13.13
N ASN A 4 17.86 -15.61 12.81
CA ASN A 4 16.57 -15.48 12.12
C ASN A 4 15.53 -14.86 13.05
N LEU A 5 14.68 -13.99 12.51
CA LEU A 5 13.59 -13.37 13.27
C LEU A 5 12.50 -14.40 13.62
N ASN A 6 12.19 -14.52 14.91
CA ASN A 6 11.09 -15.27 15.48
C ASN A 6 10.66 -14.62 16.81
N LEU A 7 9.64 -15.15 17.48
CA LEU A 7 9.12 -14.55 18.72
C LEU A 7 10.16 -14.42 19.85
N LEU A 8 11.17 -15.28 19.90
CA LEU A 8 12.23 -15.28 20.92
C LEU A 8 13.42 -14.40 20.56
N THR A 9 13.66 -14.18 19.27
CA THR A 9 14.77 -13.35 18.77
C THR A 9 14.36 -11.93 18.42
N ALA A 10 13.06 -11.62 18.45
CA ALA A 10 12.54 -10.27 18.25
C ALA A 10 13.09 -9.28 19.29
N ILE A 11 13.58 -8.13 18.82
CA ILE A 11 14.10 -7.06 19.69
C ILE A 11 12.94 -6.38 20.43
N SER A 12 11.88 -6.04 19.71
CA SER A 12 10.68 -5.43 20.29
C SER A 12 9.78 -6.51 20.89
N PRO A 13 9.28 -6.34 22.12
CA PRO A 13 8.33 -7.28 22.69
C PRO A 13 6.97 -7.26 21.97
N ILE A 14 6.64 -6.19 21.22
CA ILE A 14 5.41 -6.11 20.41
C ILE A 14 5.38 -7.23 19.36
N ASP A 15 6.53 -7.51 18.72
CA ASP A 15 6.65 -8.57 17.72
C ASP A 15 7.13 -9.92 18.30
N GLY A 16 7.38 -9.96 19.61
CA GLY A 16 7.78 -11.16 20.35
C GLY A 16 6.75 -11.57 21.41
N ARG A 17 7.07 -11.29 22.68
CA ARG A 17 6.24 -11.67 23.85
C ARG A 17 4.76 -11.29 23.71
N TYR A 18 4.45 -10.15 23.11
CA TYR A 18 3.10 -9.60 22.99
C TYR A 18 2.52 -9.70 21.59
N ARG A 19 3.11 -10.50 20.69
CA ARG A 19 2.64 -10.63 19.31
C ARG A 19 1.17 -11.01 19.23
N HIS A 20 0.74 -11.99 20.02
CA HIS A 20 -0.66 -12.43 20.10
C HIS A 20 -1.66 -11.33 20.52
N LYS A 21 -1.20 -10.21 21.10
CA LYS A 21 -2.05 -9.07 21.47
C LYS A 21 -2.09 -7.97 20.41
N ALA A 22 -1.08 -7.91 19.55
CA ALA A 22 -0.85 -6.80 18.63
C ALA A 22 -0.81 -7.23 17.15
N GLU A 23 -0.89 -8.52 16.84
CA GLU A 23 -0.71 -9.03 15.48
C GLU A 23 -1.72 -8.48 14.48
N THR A 24 -2.95 -8.19 14.92
CA THR A 24 -3.99 -7.56 14.09
C THR A 24 -3.57 -6.17 13.62
N LEU A 25 -2.76 -5.45 14.40
CA LEU A 25 -2.23 -4.13 14.05
C LEU A 25 -1.17 -4.20 12.94
N ALA A 26 -0.60 -5.38 12.66
CA ALA A 26 0.36 -5.56 11.58
C ALA A 26 -0.26 -5.29 10.20
N ALA A 27 -1.58 -5.45 10.05
CA ALA A 27 -2.30 -5.10 8.82
C ALA A 27 -2.33 -3.58 8.55
N TYR A 28 -1.94 -2.74 9.53
CA TYR A 28 -1.98 -1.28 9.44
C TYR A 28 -0.61 -0.62 9.61
N PHE A 29 0.27 -1.20 10.45
CA PHE A 29 1.53 -0.57 10.88
C PHE A 29 2.80 -1.37 10.55
N SER A 30 2.69 -2.45 9.77
CA SER A 30 3.89 -3.12 9.24
C SER A 30 4.41 -2.45 7.97
N GLU A 31 5.64 -2.75 7.57
CA GLU A 31 6.20 -2.33 6.28
C GLU A 31 5.32 -2.81 5.11
N TYR A 32 4.84 -4.06 5.18
CA TYR A 32 3.88 -4.61 4.21
C TYR A 32 2.61 -3.75 4.13
N ALA A 33 2.05 -3.35 5.28
CA ALA A 33 0.87 -2.49 5.32
C ALA A 33 1.16 -1.11 4.74
N LEU A 34 2.27 -0.48 5.10
CA LEU A 34 2.68 0.83 4.57
C LEU A 34 2.76 0.80 3.04
N ILE A 35 3.41 -0.21 2.47
CA ILE A 35 3.48 -0.40 1.02
C ILE A 35 2.09 -0.58 0.42
N LYS A 36 1.23 -1.43 1.02
CA LYS A 36 -0.15 -1.66 0.57
C LYS A 36 -0.97 -0.36 0.54
N TYR A 37 -0.88 0.47 1.58
CA TYR A 37 -1.57 1.76 1.65
C TYR A 37 -1.02 2.76 0.63
N ARG A 38 0.29 2.78 0.38
CA ARG A 38 0.89 3.61 -0.67
C ARG A 38 0.36 3.24 -2.04
N ILE A 39 0.28 1.94 -2.36
CA ILE A 39 -0.35 1.45 -3.60
C ILE A 39 -1.82 1.89 -3.67
N LYS A 40 -2.59 1.74 -2.58
CA LYS A 40 -3.99 2.18 -2.52
C LYS A 40 -4.13 3.65 -2.89
N VAL A 41 -3.30 4.53 -2.33
CA VAL A 41 -3.34 5.97 -2.62
C VAL A 41 -2.98 6.27 -4.08
N GLU A 42 -1.91 5.68 -4.61
CA GLU A 42 -1.50 5.86 -6.02
C GLU A 42 -2.61 5.43 -6.99
N ILE A 43 -3.22 4.28 -6.73
CA ILE A 43 -4.29 3.72 -7.56
C ILE A 43 -5.55 4.58 -7.50
N GLU A 44 -6.01 4.95 -6.30
CA GLU A 44 -7.21 5.78 -6.17
C GLU A 44 -6.96 7.20 -6.72
N TYR A 45 -5.73 7.71 -6.65
CA TYR A 45 -5.37 8.95 -7.33
C TYR A 45 -5.45 8.83 -8.86
N PHE A 46 -4.90 7.76 -9.44
CA PHE A 46 -5.01 7.51 -10.87
C PHE A 46 -6.47 7.34 -11.33
N ILE A 47 -7.30 6.64 -10.56
CA ILE A 47 -8.75 6.54 -10.81
C ILE A 47 -9.38 7.94 -10.80
N ALA A 48 -9.08 8.76 -9.79
CA ALA A 48 -9.60 10.13 -9.72
C ALA A 48 -9.17 10.99 -10.93
N LEU A 49 -7.95 10.79 -11.45
CA LEU A 49 -7.51 11.45 -12.70
C LEU A 49 -8.34 11.00 -13.91
N CYS A 50 -8.73 9.72 -13.98
CA CYS A 50 -9.57 9.19 -15.06
C CYS A 50 -10.99 9.78 -15.05
N GLU A 51 -11.49 10.15 -13.87
CA GLU A 51 -12.81 10.79 -13.71
C GLU A 51 -12.80 12.28 -14.10
N LEU A 52 -11.63 12.90 -14.21
CA LEU A 52 -11.50 14.26 -14.74
C LEU A 52 -11.60 14.27 -16.28
N PRO A 53 -12.00 15.40 -16.91
CA PRO A 53 -12.12 15.51 -18.36
C PRO A 53 -10.77 15.60 -19.10
N LEU A 54 -9.75 14.86 -18.66
CA LEU A 54 -8.40 14.82 -19.23
C LEU A 54 -8.39 14.04 -20.55
N PRO A 55 -8.13 14.68 -21.70
CA PRO A 55 -8.21 14.04 -23.01
C PRO A 55 -7.43 12.72 -23.14
N GLN A 56 -6.27 12.64 -22.48
CA GLN A 56 -5.39 11.48 -22.49
C GLN A 56 -5.99 10.27 -21.77
N LEU A 57 -6.86 10.46 -20.77
CA LEU A 57 -7.42 9.37 -19.95
C LEU A 57 -8.89 9.03 -20.30
N LYS A 58 -9.52 9.77 -21.22
CA LYS A 58 -10.94 9.60 -21.61
C LYS A 58 -11.32 8.21 -22.11
N ALA A 59 -10.34 7.42 -22.57
CA ALA A 59 -10.58 6.09 -23.11
C ALA A 59 -10.55 4.99 -22.04
N ILE A 60 -10.25 5.31 -20.78
CA ILE A 60 -10.31 4.35 -19.68
C ILE A 60 -11.77 4.20 -19.23
N GLU A 61 -12.30 2.99 -19.37
CA GLU A 61 -13.65 2.64 -18.95
C GLU A 61 -13.71 2.26 -17.47
N ASN A 62 -14.87 2.48 -16.84
CA ASN A 62 -15.10 2.23 -15.40
C ASN A 62 -14.83 0.77 -15.00
N ASP A 63 -15.03 -0.20 -15.89
CA ASP A 63 -14.75 -1.62 -15.63
C ASP A 63 -13.26 -1.87 -15.33
N THR A 64 -12.37 -0.97 -15.78
CA THR A 64 -10.94 -1.01 -15.46
C THR A 64 -10.66 -0.66 -13.99
N PHE A 65 -11.57 0.06 -13.31
CA PHE A 65 -11.34 0.52 -11.94
C PHE A 65 -11.31 -0.62 -10.94
N GLU A 66 -12.13 -1.66 -11.13
CA GLU A 66 -12.08 -2.83 -10.24
C GLU A 66 -10.76 -3.60 -10.41
N PHE A 67 -10.27 -3.75 -11.63
CA PHE A 67 -8.94 -4.32 -11.88
C PHE A 67 -7.83 -3.51 -11.18
N LEU A 68 -7.90 -2.18 -11.25
CA LEU A 68 -6.95 -1.31 -10.56
C LEU A 68 -7.01 -1.48 -9.04
N ARG A 69 -8.22 -1.50 -8.47
CA ARG A 69 -8.40 -1.69 -7.01
C ARG A 69 -7.94 -3.04 -6.53
N ASP A 70 -8.08 -4.07 -7.36
CA ASP A 70 -7.60 -5.41 -7.05
C ASP A 70 -6.08 -5.47 -6.84
N MET A 71 -5.31 -4.51 -7.39
CA MET A 71 -3.87 -4.42 -7.16
C MET A 71 -3.50 -4.21 -5.69
N TYR A 72 -4.30 -3.45 -4.92
CA TYR A 72 -4.09 -3.31 -3.47
C TYR A 72 -4.98 -4.26 -2.65
N ARG A 73 -6.15 -4.69 -3.16
CA ARG A 73 -7.02 -5.64 -2.44
C ARG A 73 -6.41 -7.05 -2.38
N ASN A 74 -5.78 -7.49 -3.47
CA ASN A 74 -5.14 -8.79 -3.61
C ASN A 74 -3.60 -8.72 -3.42
N PHE A 75 -3.10 -7.66 -2.79
CA PHE A 75 -1.68 -7.45 -2.55
C PHE A 75 -1.07 -8.56 -1.69
N THR A 76 0.10 -9.09 -2.08
CA THR A 76 0.75 -10.24 -1.40
C THR A 76 2.14 -9.91 -0.90
N GLU A 77 2.69 -10.74 -0.02
CA GLU A 77 4.09 -10.62 0.43
C GLU A 77 5.09 -10.74 -0.73
N ILE A 78 4.75 -11.49 -1.78
CA ILE A 78 5.56 -11.58 -3.00
C ILE A 78 5.65 -10.20 -3.67
N ASN A 79 4.53 -9.47 -3.73
CA ASN A 79 4.53 -8.11 -4.29
C ASN A 79 5.30 -7.13 -3.40
N ALA A 80 5.15 -7.24 -2.08
CA ALA A 80 5.94 -6.42 -1.15
C ALA A 80 7.45 -6.67 -1.32
N GLN A 81 7.87 -7.93 -1.47
CA GLN A 81 9.27 -8.26 -1.73
C GLN A 81 9.76 -7.68 -3.06
N GLN A 82 8.97 -7.76 -4.13
CA GLN A 82 9.30 -7.14 -5.41
C GLN A 82 9.54 -5.64 -5.27
N ILE A 83 8.73 -4.93 -4.47
CA ILE A 83 8.93 -3.51 -4.19
C ILE A 83 10.21 -3.26 -3.42
N LYS A 84 10.55 -4.09 -2.43
CA LYS A 84 11.84 -3.99 -1.72
C LYS A 84 13.03 -4.25 -2.63
N ASP A 85 12.90 -5.14 -3.61
CA ASP A 85 13.95 -5.42 -4.60
C ASP A 85 14.18 -4.19 -5.50
N ILE A 86 13.12 -3.51 -5.92
CA ILE A 86 13.19 -2.23 -6.65
C ILE A 86 13.77 -1.12 -5.75
N GLU A 87 13.38 -1.08 -4.48
CA GLU A 87 13.89 -0.12 -3.50
C GLU A 87 15.40 -0.27 -3.30
N ASN A 88 15.95 -1.48 -3.32
CA ASN A 88 17.40 -1.70 -3.23
C ASN A 88 18.17 -1.02 -4.37
N VAL A 89 17.54 -0.82 -5.52
CA VAL A 89 18.13 -0.11 -6.68
C VAL A 89 17.89 1.39 -6.59
N THR A 90 16.66 1.80 -6.25
CA THR A 90 16.25 3.22 -6.23
C THR A 90 16.66 3.97 -4.97
N ASN A 91 16.91 3.25 -3.87
CA ASN A 91 17.11 3.75 -2.52
C ASN A 91 16.00 4.71 -2.05
N HIS A 92 14.77 4.51 -2.55
CA HIS A 92 13.61 5.31 -2.20
C HIS A 92 12.31 4.49 -2.30
N ASP A 93 11.63 4.34 -1.17
CA ASP A 93 10.43 3.53 -0.99
C ASP A 93 9.22 3.92 -1.87
N VAL A 94 8.81 5.19 -1.89
CA VAL A 94 7.69 5.65 -2.72
C VAL A 94 8.01 5.52 -4.21
N LYS A 95 9.27 5.79 -4.59
CA LYS A 95 9.68 5.61 -5.99
C LYS A 95 9.63 4.13 -6.40
N ALA A 96 9.99 3.22 -5.50
CA ALA A 96 9.85 1.79 -5.74
C ALA A 96 8.39 1.35 -5.95
N VAL A 97 7.45 1.94 -5.21
CA VAL A 97 6.01 1.75 -5.44
C VAL A 97 5.60 2.25 -6.83
N GLU A 98 6.02 3.45 -7.24
CA GLU A 98 5.75 3.98 -8.58
C GLU A 98 6.23 3.02 -9.67
N TYR A 99 7.49 2.56 -9.59
CA TYR A 99 8.05 1.63 -10.56
C TYR A 99 7.31 0.30 -10.59
N PHE A 100 6.98 -0.27 -9.43
CA PHE A 100 6.18 -1.49 -9.36
C PHE A 100 4.84 -1.34 -10.09
N LEU A 101 4.13 -0.23 -9.89
CA LEU A 101 2.85 0.02 -10.56
C LEU A 101 3.02 0.23 -12.07
N LYS A 102 4.08 0.93 -12.50
CA LYS A 102 4.41 1.07 -13.92
C LYS A 102 4.68 -0.30 -14.57
N GLU A 103 5.36 -1.21 -13.89
CA GLU A 103 5.57 -2.58 -14.36
C GLU A 103 4.26 -3.38 -14.46
N GLN A 104 3.33 -3.21 -13.51
CA GLN A 104 2.02 -3.84 -13.60
C GLN A 104 1.21 -3.28 -14.78
N PHE A 105 1.27 -1.98 -15.03
CA PHE A 105 0.60 -1.33 -16.16
C PHE A 105 1.16 -1.79 -17.50
N GLU A 106 2.48 -1.96 -17.61
CA GLU A 106 3.14 -2.45 -18.83
C GLU A 106 2.62 -3.84 -19.26
N ARG A 107 2.24 -4.68 -18.28
CA ARG A 107 1.73 -6.04 -18.51
C ARG A 107 0.25 -6.06 -18.93
N SER A 108 -0.43 -4.92 -18.89
CA SER A 108 -1.84 -4.80 -19.24
C SER A 108 -1.99 -4.15 -20.61
N GLU A 109 -2.67 -4.84 -21.53
CA GLU A 109 -2.95 -4.31 -22.87
C GLU A 109 -3.75 -3.00 -22.83
N THR A 110 -4.61 -2.85 -21.82
CA THR A 110 -5.44 -1.65 -21.60
C THR A 110 -4.63 -0.52 -20.95
N LEU A 111 -3.77 -0.83 -19.98
CA LEU A 111 -3.14 0.19 -19.12
C LEU A 111 -1.73 0.63 -19.56
N LYS A 112 -1.04 -0.14 -20.41
CA LYS A 112 0.37 0.13 -20.78
C LYS A 112 0.63 1.55 -21.27
N ASN A 113 -0.32 2.15 -22.01
CA ASN A 113 -0.18 3.48 -22.58
C ASN A 113 -0.38 4.60 -21.55
N TYR A 114 -0.83 4.28 -20.33
CA TYR A 114 -1.15 5.24 -19.27
C TYR A 114 -0.18 5.20 -18.09
N LYS A 115 0.85 4.34 -18.13
CA LYS A 115 1.79 4.14 -17.00
C LYS A 115 2.48 5.43 -16.54
N GLU A 116 2.69 6.40 -17.43
CA GLU A 116 3.33 7.68 -17.08
C GLU A 116 2.40 8.64 -16.30
N PHE A 117 1.11 8.29 -16.14
CA PHE A 117 0.20 9.00 -15.26
C PHE A 117 0.21 8.47 -13.81
N ILE A 118 0.92 7.37 -13.53
CA ILE A 118 1.20 6.97 -12.15
C ILE A 118 2.10 8.02 -11.50
N HIS A 119 1.72 8.46 -10.29
CA HIS A 119 2.40 9.54 -9.56
C HIS A 119 2.42 10.91 -10.28
N PHE A 120 1.50 11.15 -11.22
CA PHE A 120 1.49 12.36 -12.03
C PHE A 120 1.33 13.63 -11.18
N GLY A 121 2.33 14.51 -11.21
CA GLY A 121 2.28 15.80 -10.49
C GLY A 121 2.33 15.70 -8.97
N LEU A 122 2.57 14.50 -8.42
CA LEU A 122 2.68 14.27 -6.98
C LEU A 122 4.12 14.41 -6.49
N THR A 123 4.24 14.64 -5.19
CA THR A 123 5.47 14.38 -4.42
C THR A 123 5.28 13.16 -3.52
N SER A 124 6.38 12.54 -3.09
CA SER A 124 6.36 11.41 -2.14
C SER A 124 5.55 11.69 -0.87
N GLN A 125 5.46 12.96 -0.46
CA GLN A 125 4.72 13.37 0.72
C GLN A 125 3.20 13.38 0.51
N ASP A 126 2.70 13.55 -0.71
CA ASP A 126 1.26 13.41 -0.99
C ASP A 126 0.81 11.97 -0.72
N ILE A 127 1.66 11.00 -1.07
CA ILE A 127 1.42 9.59 -0.81
C ILE A 127 1.59 9.27 0.69
N ASN A 128 2.67 9.71 1.32
CA ASN A 128 2.94 9.39 2.73
C ASN A 128 1.92 10.03 3.68
N ASN A 129 1.61 11.31 3.48
CA ASN A 129 0.66 12.03 4.33
C ASN A 129 -0.81 11.72 4.01
N THR A 130 -1.07 10.82 3.07
CA THR A 130 -2.40 10.23 2.85
C THR A 130 -2.45 8.78 3.33
N SER A 131 -1.42 7.98 3.03
CA SER A 131 -1.34 6.56 3.39
C SER A 131 -1.24 6.34 4.91
N VAL A 132 -0.43 7.13 5.61
CA VAL A 132 -0.26 7.01 7.08
C VAL A 132 -1.51 7.45 7.85
N PRO A 133 -2.13 8.63 7.59
CA PRO A 133 -3.39 8.96 8.26
C PRO A 133 -4.52 7.97 7.96
N LEU A 134 -4.58 7.42 6.75
CA LEU A 134 -5.55 6.39 6.40
C LEU A 134 -5.34 5.11 7.20
N SER A 135 -4.09 4.64 7.35
CA SER A 135 -3.81 3.44 8.14
C SER A 135 -4.12 3.63 9.63
N ILE A 136 -3.84 4.82 10.19
CA ILE A 136 -4.22 5.18 11.56
C ILE A 136 -5.74 5.17 11.71
N LYS A 137 -6.47 5.81 10.79
CA LYS A 137 -7.94 5.84 10.82
C LYS A 137 -8.51 4.43 10.80
N GLU A 138 -8.08 3.59 9.85
CA GLU A 138 -8.61 2.23 9.73
C GLU A 138 -8.20 1.36 10.94
N ALA A 139 -6.99 1.50 11.49
CA ALA A 139 -6.61 0.81 12.73
C ALA A 139 -7.48 1.21 13.93
N LEU A 140 -7.84 2.49 14.02
CA LEU A 140 -8.73 2.99 15.08
C LEU A 140 -10.14 2.41 14.93
N GLU A 141 -10.71 2.50 13.74
CA GLU A 141 -12.08 2.07 13.44
C GLU A 141 -12.25 0.55 13.51
N GLN A 142 -11.26 -0.22 13.04
CA GLN A 142 -11.37 -1.67 12.89
C GLN A 142 -10.80 -2.47 14.06
N VAL A 143 -9.94 -1.87 14.89
CA VAL A 143 -9.28 -2.58 16.01
C VAL A 143 -9.43 -1.84 17.33
N TYR A 144 -8.96 -0.60 17.41
CA TYR A 144 -8.85 0.11 18.68
C TYR A 144 -10.20 0.39 19.33
N TYR A 145 -11.13 1.05 18.63
CA TYR A 145 -12.44 1.39 19.18
C TYR A 145 -13.28 0.15 19.53
N PRO A 146 -13.33 -0.90 18.69
CA PRO A 146 -13.98 -2.15 19.08
C PRO A 146 -13.46 -2.74 20.41
N LEU A 147 -12.14 -2.78 20.62
CA LEU A 147 -11.54 -3.29 21.86
C LEU A 147 -11.84 -2.40 23.08
N ILE A 148 -11.90 -1.08 22.88
CA ILE A 148 -12.32 -0.16 23.94
C ILE A 148 -13.78 -0.38 24.32
N ASN A 149 -14.66 -0.59 23.35
CA ASN A 149 -16.08 -0.85 23.61
C ASN A 149 -16.26 -2.18 24.36
N GLU A 150 -15.54 -3.24 23.97
CA GLU A 150 -15.54 -4.54 24.68
C GLU A 150 -15.13 -4.40 26.15
N LEU A 151 -14.23 -3.46 26.47
CA LEU A 151 -13.82 -3.19 27.85
C LEU A 151 -14.89 -2.42 28.66
N ILE A 152 -15.70 -1.61 27.98
CA ILE A 152 -16.71 -0.74 28.61
C ILE A 152 -18.01 -1.52 28.87
N GLU A 153 -18.36 -2.47 27.99
CA GLU A 153 -19.55 -3.34 28.10
C GLU A 153 -19.38 -4.44 29.17
#